data_AF-A0A414IMZ5-F1
#
_entry.id   AF-A0A414IMZ5-F1
#
_cell.length_a   1.000
_cell.length_b   1.000
_cell.length_c   1.000
_cell.angle_alpha   90.00
_cell.angle_beta   90.00
_cell.angle_gamma   90.00
#
_symmetry.space_group_name_H-M   'P 1'
#
loop_
_entity.id
_entity.type
_entity.pdbx_description
1 polymer ?
#
loop_
_entity_poly.entity_id
_entity_poly.type
_entity_poly.pdbx_seq_one_letter_code
_entity_poly.pdbx_strand_id
1 'polypeptide(L)' 'MKEKEFGNIYSLGEDLDERFAWCVQLIDNELCIAIHCTTQSGHSPFNNKSFIAAIPIKRLTECLQYLFESLNG' A
#
# COMPACT_ATOMS: atom_id res chain seq x y z
N MET A 1 -12.98 -14.52 -11.18
CA MET A 1 -12.57 -13.63 -10.08
C MET A 1 -13.41 -12.38 -10.17
N LYS A 2 -14.01 -11.92 -9.05
CA LYS A 2 -14.63 -10.59 -9.01
C LYS A 2 -13.52 -9.56 -9.25
N GLU A 3 -13.76 -8.56 -10.10
CA GLU A 3 -12.84 -7.44 -10.25
C GLU A 3 -12.73 -6.74 -8.88
N LYS A 4 -11.51 -6.48 -8.39
CA LYS A 4 -11.36 -5.61 -7.22
C LYS A 4 -11.69 -4.20 -7.66
N GLU A 5 -12.68 -3.60 -7.01
CA GLU A 5 -12.99 -2.19 -7.18
C GLU A 5 -11.95 -1.37 -6.42
N PHE A 6 -11.25 -0.53 -7.15
CA PHE A 6 -10.29 0.41 -6.60
C PHE A 6 -11.02 1.72 -6.35
N GLY A 7 -11.34 1.99 -5.07
CA GLY A 7 -11.89 3.27 -4.64
C GLY A 7 -10.86 4.41 -4.77
N ASN A 8 -11.15 5.55 -4.15
CA ASN A 8 -10.25 6.71 -4.13
C ASN A 8 -8.83 6.31 -3.69
N ILE A 9 -7.83 6.82 -4.43
CA ILE A 9 -6.42 6.48 -4.28
C ILE A 9 -5.68 7.71 -3.78
N TYR A 10 -4.97 7.57 -2.68
CA TYR A 10 -4.07 8.60 -2.17
C TYR A 10 -2.64 8.09 -2.29
N SER A 11 -1.90 8.57 -3.30
CA SER A 11 -0.51 8.17 -3.52
C SER A 11 0.36 8.57 -2.33
N LEU A 12 1.21 7.64 -1.89
CA LEU A 12 2.23 7.84 -0.85
C LEU A 12 3.63 8.01 -1.46
N GLY A 13 3.75 7.93 -2.79
CA GLY A 13 5.01 7.98 -3.52
C GLY A 13 5.51 6.60 -3.94
N GLU A 14 6.80 6.53 -4.19
CA GLU A 14 7.52 5.36 -4.69
C GLU A 14 8.49 4.84 -3.61
N ASP A 15 8.88 3.57 -3.68
CA ASP A 15 9.99 3.06 -2.88
C ASP A 15 11.31 3.65 -3.36
N LEU A 16 12.36 3.49 -2.54
CA LEU A 16 13.69 4.07 -2.81
C LEU A 16 14.31 3.62 -4.13
N ASP A 17 13.91 2.45 -4.64
CA ASP A 17 14.41 1.89 -5.90
C ASP A 17 13.45 2.14 -7.09
N GLU A 18 12.37 2.92 -6.89
CA GLU A 18 11.35 3.22 -7.90
C GLU A 18 10.71 1.96 -8.54
N ARG A 19 10.69 0.83 -7.82
CA ARG A 19 10.13 -0.47 -8.24
C ARG A 19 8.66 -0.64 -7.88
N PHE A 20 8.23 0.06 -6.84
CA PHE A 20 6.92 -0.04 -6.24
C PHE A 20 6.34 1.33 -5.94
N ALA A 21 5.09 1.54 -6.34
CA ALA A 21 4.31 2.69 -5.92
C ALA A 21 3.35 2.28 -4.81
N TRP A 22 3.20 3.15 -3.82
CA TRP A 22 2.45 2.87 -2.60
C TRP A 22 1.30 3.86 -2.53
N CYS A 23 0.13 3.42 -2.08
CA CYS A 23 -1.02 4.31 -1.92
C CYS A 23 -1.90 3.88 -0.75
N VAL A 24 -2.67 4.80 -0.21
CA VAL A 24 -3.79 4.48 0.68
C VAL A 24 -5.04 4.26 -0.16
N GLN A 25 -5.70 3.14 0.09
CA GLN A 25 -6.89 2.74 -0.65
C GLN A 25 -7.86 1.94 0.22
N LEU A 26 -9.15 2.08 -0.05
CA LEU A 26 -10.18 1.22 0.50
C LEU A 26 -10.27 -0.07 -0.32
N ILE A 27 -10.00 -1.21 0.30
CA ILE A 27 -10.07 -2.54 -0.32
C ILE A 27 -10.94 -3.40 0.57
N ASP A 28 -12.03 -3.96 0.03
CA ASP A 28 -12.99 -4.78 0.77
C ASP A 28 -13.49 -4.11 2.07
N ASN A 29 -13.78 -2.80 2.01
CA ASN A 29 -14.17 -1.93 3.12
C ASN A 29 -13.12 -1.73 4.22
N GLU A 30 -11.85 -2.06 3.96
CA GLU A 30 -10.74 -1.83 4.89
C GLU A 30 -9.72 -0.85 4.30
N LEU A 31 -9.27 0.11 5.13
CA LEU A 31 -8.25 1.07 4.73
C LEU A 31 -6.88 0.38 4.72
N CYS A 32 -6.28 0.27 3.53
CA CYS A 32 -5.03 -0.43 3.31
C CYS A 32 -3.96 0.51 2.75
N ILE A 33 -2.70 0.22 3.06
CA ILE A 33 -1.59 0.59 2.19
C ILE A 33 -1.54 -0.46 1.08
N ALA A 34 -1.88 -0.06 -0.13
CA ALA A 34 -1.76 -0.88 -1.32
C ALA A 34 -0.39 -0.65 -1.98
N ILE A 35 0.23 -1.74 -2.41
CA ILE A 35 1.51 -1.75 -3.10
C ILE A 35 1.26 -2.19 -4.54
N HIS A 36 1.78 -1.42 -5.48
CA HIS A 36 1.68 -1.70 -6.90
C HIS A 36 3.07 -1.69 -7.54
N CYS A 37 3.31 -2.54 -8.54
CA CYS A 37 4.52 -2.44 -9.35
C CYS A 37 4.51 -1.15 -10.17
N THR A 38 5.68 -0.57 -10.34
CA THR A 38 5.92 0.51 -11.27
C THR A 38 6.17 -0.05 -12.67
N THR A 39 5.99 0.82 -13.67
CA THR A 39 6.43 0.58 -15.04
C THR A 39 7.92 0.95 -15.16
N GLN A 40 8.54 0.65 -16.31
CA GLN A 40 9.93 1.05 -16.59
C GLN A 40 10.17 2.57 -16.53
N SER A 41 9.10 3.37 -16.51
CA SER A 41 9.13 4.82 -16.35
C SER A 41 8.80 5.29 -14.92
N GLY A 42 8.94 4.44 -13.90
CA GLY A 42 8.71 4.78 -12.47
C GLY A 42 7.24 4.89 -12.05
N HIS A 43 6.31 5.07 -12.99
CA HIS A 43 4.90 5.26 -12.67
C HIS A 43 4.11 3.96 -12.53
N SER A 44 3.16 3.91 -11.60
CA SER A 44 2.18 2.83 -11.48
C SER A 44 0.80 3.27 -11.96
N PRO A 45 0.07 2.40 -12.69
CA PRO A 45 -1.30 2.68 -13.11
C PRO A 45 -2.35 2.42 -12.01
N PHE A 46 -1.91 2.04 -10.80
CA PHE A 46 -2.75 1.71 -9.63
C PHE A 46 -4.01 0.88 -9.96
N ASN A 47 -3.83 -0.24 -10.66
CA ASN A 47 -4.94 -1.08 -11.09
C ASN A 47 -4.68 -2.56 -10.78
N ASN A 48 -5.60 -3.44 -11.20
CA ASN A 48 -5.57 -4.87 -10.87
C ASN A 48 -4.34 -5.57 -11.44
N LYS A 49 -3.77 -5.05 -12.53
CA LYS A 49 -2.59 -5.62 -13.16
C LYS A 49 -1.31 -5.22 -12.44
N SER A 50 -1.26 -4.00 -11.88
CA SER A 50 -0.11 -3.55 -11.11
C SER A 50 -0.18 -3.92 -9.63
N PHE A 51 -1.35 -4.30 -9.11
CA PHE A 51 -1.56 -4.64 -7.71
C PHE A 51 -0.71 -5.83 -7.27
N ILE A 52 0.05 -5.65 -6.19
CA ILE A 52 0.89 -6.69 -5.58
C ILE A 52 0.27 -7.13 -4.26
N ALA A 53 0.05 -6.18 -3.35
CA ALA A 53 -0.36 -6.47 -1.98
C ALA A 53 -1.17 -5.32 -1.38
N ALA A 54 -1.93 -5.64 -0.33
CA ALA A 54 -2.61 -4.68 0.51
C ALA A 54 -2.30 -5.01 1.98
N ILE A 55 -1.82 -4.01 2.71
CA ILE A 55 -1.49 -4.13 4.13
C ILE A 55 -2.50 -3.28 4.90
N PRO A 56 -3.35 -3.89 5.75
CA PRO A 56 -4.26 -3.13 6.59
C PRO A 56 -3.53 -2.09 7.43
N ILE A 57 -3.96 -0.83 7.35
CA ILE A 57 -3.32 0.27 8.08
C ILE A 57 -3.37 0.01 9.58
N LYS A 58 -4.51 -0.49 10.08
CA LYS A 58 -4.68 -0.83 11.49
C LYS A 58 -3.58 -1.80 11.98
N ARG A 59 -3.30 -2.84 11.19
CA ARG A 59 -2.30 -3.83 11.55
C ARG A 59 -0.88 -3.25 11.54
N LEU A 60 -0.58 -2.41 10.54
CA LEU A 60 0.70 -1.72 10.46
C LEU A 60 0.90 -0.78 11.66
N THR A 61 -0.11 0.00 12.04
CA THR A 61 -0.03 0.93 13.17
C THR A 61 0.19 0.22 14.50
N GLU A 62 -0.48 -0.92 14.72
CA GLU A 62 -0.26 -1.76 15.91
C GLU A 62 1.19 -2.24 15.97
N CYS A 63 1.72 -2.80 14.88
CA CYS A 63 3.09 -3.29 14.81
C CYS A 63 4.13 -2.18 15.05
N LEU A 64 3.91 -0.99 14.47
CA LEU A 64 4.80 0.16 14.67
C LEU A 64 4.78 0.63 16.12
N GLN A 65 3.61 0.67 16.75
CA GLN A 65 3.49 1.02 18.16
C GLN A 65 4.30 0.05 19.04
N TYR A 66 4.12 -1.27 18.85
CA TYR A 66 4.91 -2.27 19.60
C TYR A 66 6.41 -2.10 19.38
N LEU A 67 6.84 -1.85 18.15
CA LEU A 67 8.25 -1.62 17.83
C LEU A 67 8.79 -0.41 18.59
N PHE A 68 8.09 0.72 18.54
CA PHE A 68 8.53 1.94 19.24
C PHE A 68 8.53 1.79 20.76
N GLU A 69 7.57 1.08 21.33
CA GLU A 69 7.57 0.77 22.76
C GLU A 69 8.77 -0.11 23.13
N SER A 70 9.13 -1.11 22.30
CA SER A 70 10.28 -1.99 22.55
C SER A 70 11.64 -1.32 22.42
N LEU A 71 11.74 -0.27 21.60
CA LEU A 71 12.99 0.46 21.38
C LEU A 71 13.25 1.56 22.44
N ASN A 72 12.20 1.99 23.14
CA ASN A 72 12.26 3.06 24.14
C ASN A 72 12.10 2.55 25.59
N GLY A 73 11.94 1.24 25.77
CA GLY A 73 11.74 0.57 27.06
C GLY A 73 13.00 -0.06 27.64
#